data_AF-A0AA42VIK4-F1
#
_entry.id   AF-A0AA42VIK4-F1
#
_cell.length_a   1.000
_cell.length_b   1.000
_cell.length_c   1.000
_cell.angle_alpha   90.00
_cell.angle_beta   90.00
_cell.angle_gamma   90.00
#
_symmetry.space_group_name_H-M   'P 1'
#
loop_
_entity.id
_entity.type
_entity.pdbx_description
1 polymer ?
#
loop_
_entity_poly.entity_id
_entity_poly.type
_entity_poly.pdbx_seq_one_letter_code
_entity_poly.pdbx_strand_id
1 'polypeptide(L)'
;MNGHPAPRRLRLALLDDHEVVRRGTGLHLSQDARFRIIASHGHSDAFIQTLQKTRVDVAIIDLTLARDDRSSAELIPLLRSAFPRTPLLAFATLSPATHLHHLLEAGISGIVSKAEPLPMLSEAIIRVSQGLERLPPDRTIPADCGELSRNEREVLNLLLAGLTVSEIALHRHRSVKTVSTQKIAVLRKLGLRNDAEIYAMRRPQDAP
;
A
#
# COMPACT_ATOMS: atom_id res chain seq x y z
N MET A 1 7.81 -25.39 39.88
CA MET A 1 7.87 -24.14 39.09
C MET A 1 7.99 -24.52 37.62
N ASN A 2 6.86 -24.66 36.93
CA ASN A 2 6.84 -25.15 35.54
C ASN A 2 7.19 -24.00 34.60
N GLY A 3 8.48 -23.86 34.28
CA GLY A 3 8.99 -22.89 33.34
C GLY A 3 8.50 -23.17 31.92
N HIS A 4 7.30 -22.68 31.60
CA HIS A 4 6.92 -22.51 30.21
C HIS A 4 7.79 -21.42 29.61
N PRO A 5 8.50 -21.65 28.49
CA PRO A 5 9.24 -20.60 27.82
C PRO A 5 8.26 -19.46 27.50
N ALA A 6 8.64 -18.24 27.85
CA ALA A 6 7.84 -17.07 27.52
C ALA A 6 7.56 -17.07 26.00
N PRO A 7 6.32 -16.77 25.57
CA PRO A 7 5.97 -16.81 24.16
C PRO A 7 6.91 -15.92 23.35
N ARG A 8 7.34 -16.42 22.18
CA ARG A 8 8.30 -15.72 21.31
C ARG A 8 7.74 -14.36 20.94
N ARG A 9 8.40 -13.28 21.38
CA ARG A 9 8.02 -11.91 21.02
C ARG A 9 8.22 -11.67 19.53
N LEU A 10 7.24 -11.06 18.88
CA LEU A 10 7.36 -10.61 17.49
C LEU A 10 8.33 -9.44 17.39
N ARG A 11 9.32 -9.57 16.51
CA ARG A 11 10.35 -8.56 16.26
C ARG A 11 9.81 -7.56 15.25
N LEU A 12 9.58 -6.32 15.69
CA LEU A 12 8.97 -5.27 14.87
C LEU A 12 10.03 -4.27 14.40
N ALA A 13 9.90 -3.80 13.17
CA ALA A 13 10.65 -2.66 12.66
C ALA A 13 9.67 -1.57 12.24
N LEU A 14 9.92 -0.32 12.65
CA LEU A 14 9.11 0.84 12.32
C LEU A 14 9.83 1.74 11.30
N LEU A 15 9.10 2.20 10.30
CA LEU A 15 9.51 3.25 9.37
C LEU A 15 8.42 4.31 9.30
N ASP A 16 8.72 5.51 9.77
CA ASP A 16 7.81 6.67 9.74
C ASP A 16 8.68 7.91 9.91
N ASP A 17 8.65 8.87 8.99
CA ASP A 17 9.46 10.09 9.06
C ASP A 17 8.98 11.06 10.15
N HIS A 18 7.72 10.97 10.57
CA HIS A 18 7.13 11.81 11.61
C HIS A 18 7.53 11.32 13.00
N GLU A 19 8.49 12.01 13.64
CA GLU A 19 9.05 11.59 14.94
C GLU A 19 8.00 11.38 16.04
N VAL A 20 7.00 12.27 16.12
CA VAL A 20 5.93 12.17 17.13
C VAL A 20 5.12 10.89 16.94
N VAL A 21 4.75 10.56 15.70
CA VAL A 21 4.00 9.34 15.37
C VAL A 21 4.87 8.12 15.65
N ARG A 22 6.10 8.11 15.15
CA ARG A 22 7.07 7.02 15.34
C ARG A 22 7.31 6.71 16.82
N ARG A 23 7.50 7.74 17.66
CA ARG A 23 7.68 7.59 19.12
C ARG A 23 6.40 7.13 19.81
N GLY A 24 5.24 7.68 19.45
CA GLY A 24 3.94 7.28 20.01
C GLY A 24 3.61 5.81 19.71
N THR A 25 3.77 5.40 18.46
CA THR A 25 3.65 4.00 18.04
C THR A 25 4.64 3.12 18.78
N GLY A 26 5.89 3.55 18.91
CA GLY A 26 6.90 2.81 19.66
C GLY A 26 6.55 2.61 21.13
N LEU A 27 6.03 3.64 21.79
CA LEU A 27 5.62 3.57 23.20
C LEU A 27 4.47 2.58 23.39
N HIS A 28 3.41 2.69 22.59
CA HIS A 28 2.25 1.78 22.65
C HIS A 28 2.65 0.33 22.43
N LEU A 29 3.43 0.05 21.38
CA LEU A 29 3.86 -1.32 21.07
C LEU A 29 4.82 -1.89 22.12
N SER A 30 5.61 -1.05 22.80
CA SER A 30 6.53 -1.50 23.84
C SER A 30 5.83 -1.91 25.15
N GLN A 31 4.60 -1.45 25.37
CA GLN A 31 3.77 -1.85 26.52
C GLN A 31 3.18 -3.26 26.35
N ASP A 32 3.16 -3.79 25.12
CA ASP A 32 2.66 -5.12 24.82
C ASP A 32 3.78 -6.17 24.89
N ALA A 33 3.68 -7.10 25.84
CA ALA A 33 4.68 -8.13 26.06
C ALA A 33 4.88 -9.09 24.88
N ARG A 34 3.94 -9.12 23.91
CA ARG A 34 4.03 -9.91 22.68
C ARG A 34 5.01 -9.32 21.68
N PHE A 35 5.40 -8.05 21.83
CA PHE A 35 6.20 -7.34 20.85
C PHE A 35 7.60 -6.99 21.35
N ARG A 36 8.53 -6.87 20.41
CA ARG A 36 9.85 -6.30 20.62
C ARG A 36 10.22 -5.45 19.43
N ILE A 37 10.32 -4.14 19.63
CA ILE A 37 10.81 -3.22 18.60
C ILE A 37 12.32 -3.40 18.50
N ILE A 38 12.80 -3.83 17.34
CA ILE A 38 14.22 -4.03 17.06
C ILE A 38 14.81 -2.89 16.22
N ALA A 39 13.96 -2.07 15.61
CA ALA A 39 14.34 -0.96 14.76
C ALA A 39 13.23 0.09 14.71
N SER A 40 13.61 1.36 14.68
CA SER A 40 12.70 2.48 14.49
C SER A 40 13.43 3.57 13.74
N HIS A 41 13.04 3.82 12.50
CA HIS A 41 13.76 4.68 11.57
C HIS A 41 12.83 5.73 10.97
N GLY A 42 13.39 6.93 10.73
CA GLY A 42 12.70 7.99 10.00
C GLY A 42 12.98 7.98 8.50
N HIS A 43 13.84 7.10 8.03
CA HIS A 43 14.30 7.08 6.63
C HIS A 43 14.45 5.64 6.12
N SER A 44 14.01 5.39 4.88
CA SER A 44 13.95 4.05 4.28
C SER A 44 15.31 3.37 4.13
N ASP A 45 16.40 4.08 3.83
CA ASP A 45 17.71 3.46 3.63
C ASP A 45 18.25 2.82 4.93
N ALA A 46 18.16 3.53 6.06
CA ALA A 46 18.53 2.99 7.37
C ALA A 46 17.64 1.81 7.81
N PHE A 47 16.35 1.89 7.43
CA PHE A 47 15.40 0.81 7.64
C PHE A 47 15.79 -0.45 6.87
N ILE A 48 16.05 -0.34 5.56
CA ILE A 48 16.47 -1.44 4.69
C ILE A 48 17.78 -2.08 5.20
N GLN A 49 18.78 -1.27 5.56
CA GLN A 49 20.04 -1.76 6.14
C GLN A 49 19.81 -2.58 7.42
N THR A 50 18.81 -2.23 8.22
CA THR A 50 18.48 -2.98 9.44
C THR A 50 17.82 -4.31 9.11
N LEU A 51 16.89 -4.33 8.14
CA LEU A 51 16.23 -5.56 7.69
C LEU A 51 17.24 -6.57 7.10
N GLN A 52 18.31 -6.10 6.46
CA GLN A 52 19.39 -6.97 5.95
C GLN A 52 20.19 -7.65 7.07
N LYS A 53 20.40 -6.96 8.20
CA LYS A 53 21.25 -7.42 9.31
C LYS A 53 20.47 -8.18 10.38
N THR A 54 19.16 -7.94 10.46
CA THR A 54 18.34 -8.33 11.61
C THR A 54 17.03 -8.93 11.15
N ARG A 55 16.71 -10.14 11.64
CA ARG A 55 15.40 -10.74 11.38
C ARG A 55 14.26 -9.89 11.95
N VAL A 56 13.32 -9.52 11.09
CA VAL A 56 12.07 -8.81 11.42
C VAL A 56 10.89 -9.76 11.16
N ASP A 57 9.97 -9.86 12.13
CA ASP A 57 8.75 -10.64 12.00
C ASP A 57 7.61 -9.84 11.34
N VAL A 58 7.54 -8.53 11.57
CA VAL A 58 6.61 -7.62 10.87
C VAL A 58 7.27 -6.26 10.68
N ALA A 59 7.25 -5.74 9.45
CA ALA A 59 7.69 -4.40 9.11
C ALA A 59 6.48 -3.46 9.07
N ILE A 60 6.47 -2.43 9.92
CA ILE A 60 5.41 -1.43 9.99
C ILE A 60 5.91 -0.18 9.28
N ILE A 61 5.25 0.21 8.19
CA ILE A 61 5.73 1.25 7.29
C ILE A 61 4.67 2.33 7.10
N ASP A 62 5.08 3.59 7.23
CA ASP A 62 4.34 4.70 6.65
C ASP A 62 4.51 4.69 5.13
N LEU A 63 3.44 5.07 4.43
CA LEU A 63 3.41 5.14 2.97
C LEU A 63 3.64 6.56 2.43
N THR A 64 3.65 7.55 3.32
CA THR A 64 3.84 8.97 3.02
C THR A 64 5.10 9.49 3.69
N LEU A 65 6.26 9.05 3.20
CA LEU A 65 7.57 9.53 3.65
C LEU A 65 7.93 10.87 2.98
N ALA A 66 8.92 11.56 3.55
CA ALA A 66 9.46 12.82 3.05
C ALA A 66 9.93 12.73 1.60
N ARG A 67 9.97 13.89 0.91
CA ARG A 67 10.26 13.98 -0.54
C ARG A 67 11.68 13.54 -0.92
N ASP A 68 12.61 13.63 0.01
CA ASP A 68 14.00 13.17 -0.12
C ASP A 68 14.15 11.68 0.17
N ASP A 69 13.08 10.98 0.52
CA ASP A 69 13.04 9.53 0.72
C ASP A 69 12.33 8.80 -0.44
N ARG A 70 12.35 7.46 -0.40
CA ARG A 70 11.72 6.60 -1.41
C ARG A 70 10.21 6.72 -1.36
N SER A 71 9.60 6.89 -2.53
CA SER A 71 8.15 6.81 -2.68
C SER A 71 7.65 5.41 -2.32
N SER A 72 6.39 5.28 -1.87
CA SER A 72 5.79 3.97 -1.59
C SER A 72 5.75 3.05 -2.83
N ALA A 73 5.61 3.64 -4.02
CA ALA A 73 5.66 2.91 -5.30
C ALA A 73 7.04 2.28 -5.58
N GLU A 74 8.13 2.85 -5.05
CA GLU A 74 9.48 2.27 -5.14
C GLU A 74 9.80 1.36 -3.95
N LEU A 75 9.42 1.78 -2.75
CA LEU A 75 9.79 1.12 -1.51
C LEU A 75 9.13 -0.25 -1.36
N ILE A 76 7.83 -0.35 -1.65
CA ILE A 76 7.08 -1.61 -1.44
C ILE A 76 7.63 -2.72 -2.35
N PRO A 77 7.78 -2.55 -3.67
CA PRO A 77 8.36 -3.59 -4.54
C PRO A 77 9.78 -3.98 -4.13
N LEU A 78 10.61 -3.01 -3.73
CA LEU A 78 11.96 -3.25 -3.25
C LEU A 78 11.95 -4.13 -1.99
N LEU A 79 11.17 -3.76 -0.98
CA LEU A 79 11.05 -4.52 0.27
C LEU A 79 10.47 -5.92 0.01
N ARG A 80 9.48 -6.03 -0.86
CA ARG A 80 8.85 -7.31 -1.19
C ARG A 80 9.83 -8.26 -1.88
N SER A 81 10.62 -7.74 -2.82
CA SER A 81 11.65 -8.49 -3.55
C SER A 81 12.81 -8.91 -2.63
N ALA A 82 13.32 -8.00 -1.82
CA ALA A 82 14.47 -8.27 -0.94
C ALA A 82 14.11 -9.12 0.29
N PHE A 83 12.88 -8.99 0.81
CA PHE A 83 12.45 -9.64 2.06
C PHE A 83 11.11 -10.38 1.87
N PRO A 84 11.03 -11.41 1.01
CA PRO A 84 9.77 -12.05 0.59
C PRO A 84 8.97 -12.75 1.71
N ARG A 85 9.58 -12.95 2.89
CA ARG A 85 8.93 -13.58 4.05
C ARG A 85 8.53 -12.60 5.15
N THR A 86 8.92 -11.33 5.05
CA THR A 86 8.54 -10.31 6.03
C THR A 86 7.20 -9.70 5.60
N PRO A 87 6.14 -9.81 6.42
CA PRO A 87 4.89 -9.10 6.20
C PRO A 87 5.12 -7.59 6.29
N LEU A 88 4.54 -6.86 5.34
CA LEU A 88 4.57 -5.40 5.30
C LEU A 88 3.21 -4.89 5.77
N LEU A 89 3.17 -4.22 6.92
CA LEU A 89 1.97 -3.61 7.49
C LEU A 89 2.04 -2.11 7.25
N ALA A 90 1.16 -1.59 6.38
CA ALA A 90 1.03 -0.16 6.18
C ALA A 90 0.32 0.47 7.39
N PHE A 91 0.96 1.46 8.02
CA PHE A 91 0.35 2.32 9.03
C PHE A 91 0.38 3.75 8.53
N ALA A 92 -0.70 4.17 7.87
CA ALA A 92 -0.69 5.37 7.03
C ALA A 92 -1.94 6.23 7.23
N THR A 93 -1.84 7.51 6.92
CA THR A 93 -3.01 8.37 6.78
C THR A 93 -3.74 8.01 5.50
N LEU A 94 -4.96 7.48 5.61
CA LEU A 94 -5.76 7.08 4.45
C LEU A 94 -6.68 8.21 4.04
N SER A 95 -6.56 8.63 2.78
CA SER A 95 -7.56 9.50 2.16
C SER A 95 -8.65 8.66 1.50
N PRO A 96 -9.80 9.23 1.11
CA PRO A 96 -10.76 8.52 0.26
C PRO A 96 -10.17 8.07 -1.10
N ALA A 97 -8.95 8.51 -1.45
CA ALA A 97 -8.21 8.16 -2.67
C ALA A 97 -7.47 6.87 -2.53
N THR A 98 -7.26 6.44 -1.30
CA THR A 98 -6.21 5.48 -1.06
C THR A 98 -6.67 4.13 -1.55
N HIS A 99 -5.84 3.61 -2.43
CA HIS A 99 -6.09 2.48 -3.29
C HIS A 99 -5.68 1.18 -2.61
N LEU A 100 -6.54 0.69 -1.72
CA LEU A 100 -6.19 -0.45 -0.88
C LEU A 100 -5.85 -1.69 -1.69
N HIS A 101 -6.57 -1.94 -2.79
CA HIS A 101 -6.28 -3.07 -3.68
C HIS A 101 -4.86 -3.00 -4.27
N HIS A 102 -4.45 -1.85 -4.81
CA HIS A 102 -3.11 -1.68 -5.37
C HIS A 102 -2.01 -1.85 -4.32
N LEU A 103 -2.27 -1.42 -3.08
CA LEU A 103 -1.33 -1.65 -1.98
C LEU A 103 -1.18 -3.14 -1.67
N LEU A 104 -2.28 -3.89 -1.63
CA LEU A 104 -2.25 -5.34 -1.45
C LEU A 104 -1.52 -6.04 -2.61
N GLU A 105 -1.85 -5.70 -3.86
CA GLU A 105 -1.19 -6.26 -5.06
C GLU A 105 0.32 -5.95 -5.08
N ALA A 106 0.72 -4.78 -4.60
CA ALA A 106 2.14 -4.42 -4.48
C ALA A 106 2.87 -5.25 -3.40
N GLY A 107 2.15 -5.96 -2.53
CA GLY A 107 2.70 -6.87 -1.53
C GLY A 107 2.55 -6.40 -0.08
N ILE A 108 1.71 -5.39 0.18
CA ILE A 108 1.29 -5.04 1.55
C ILE A 108 0.42 -6.16 2.11
N SER A 109 0.77 -6.64 3.30
CA SER A 109 0.07 -7.74 3.98
C SER A 109 -1.09 -7.24 4.85
N GLY A 110 -1.15 -5.94 5.14
CA GLY A 110 -2.26 -5.34 5.85
C GLY A 110 -2.13 -3.83 5.94
N ILE A 111 -3.24 -3.16 6.22
CA ILE A 111 -3.37 -1.72 6.27
C ILE A 111 -4.13 -1.34 7.55
N VAL A 112 -3.56 -0.40 8.29
CA VAL A 112 -4.17 0.26 9.44
C VAL A 112 -4.08 1.77 9.20
N SER A 113 -5.22 2.46 9.33
CA SER A 113 -5.24 3.91 9.25
C SER A 113 -4.63 4.52 10.51
N LYS A 114 -3.84 5.59 10.37
CA LYS A 114 -3.38 6.41 11.52
C LYS A 114 -4.53 7.06 12.29
N ALA A 115 -5.75 7.08 11.73
CA ALA A 115 -6.97 7.53 12.40
C ALA A 115 -7.65 6.42 13.25
N GLU A 116 -7.25 5.15 13.10
CA GLU A 116 -7.76 4.06 13.93
C GLU A 116 -7.13 4.10 15.34
N PRO A 117 -7.84 3.62 16.37
CA PRO A 117 -7.26 3.45 17.70
C PRO A 117 -6.01 2.57 17.67
N LEU A 118 -4.96 2.94 18.41
CA LEU A 118 -3.69 2.20 18.49
C LEU A 118 -3.83 0.69 18.81
N PRO A 119 -4.81 0.23 19.62
CA PRO A 119 -5.05 -1.22 19.78
C PRO A 119 -5.29 -1.96 18.47
N MET A 120 -5.85 -1.31 17.45
CA MET A 120 -6.04 -1.91 16.13
C MET A 120 -4.73 -2.20 15.42
N LEU A 121 -3.69 -1.39 15.65
CA LEU A 121 -2.35 -1.67 15.16
C LEU A 121 -1.79 -2.96 15.80
N SER A 122 -1.97 -3.12 17.11
CA SER A 122 -1.55 -4.35 17.82
C SER A 122 -2.26 -5.59 17.28
N GLU A 123 -3.57 -5.52 17.03
CA GLU A 123 -4.32 -6.61 16.43
C GLU A 123 -3.81 -6.92 15.02
N ALA A 124 -3.63 -5.89 14.18
CA ALA A 124 -3.17 -6.04 12.81
C ALA A 124 -1.80 -6.71 12.74
N ILE A 125 -0.86 -6.35 13.62
CA ILE A 125 0.46 -6.97 13.72
C ILE A 125 0.34 -8.48 13.95
N ILE A 126 -0.53 -8.90 14.86
CA ILE A 126 -0.75 -10.34 15.13
C ILE A 126 -1.33 -11.02 13.90
N ARG A 127 -2.35 -10.45 13.26
CA ARG A 127 -2.99 -11.01 12.07
C ARG A 127 -1.99 -11.20 10.92
N VAL A 128 -1.23 -10.15 10.55
CA VAL A 128 -0.28 -10.25 9.43
C VAL A 128 0.89 -11.18 9.76
N SER A 129 1.29 -11.28 11.03
CA SER A 129 2.31 -12.26 11.45
C SER A 129 1.85 -13.72 11.28
N GLN A 130 0.54 -13.96 11.21
CA GLN A 130 -0.08 -15.26 10.96
C GLN A 130 -0.42 -15.47 9.47
N GLY A 131 -0.03 -14.54 8.60
CA GLY A 131 -0.35 -14.58 7.17
C GLY A 131 -1.78 -14.16 6.84
N LEU A 132 -2.50 -13.56 7.79
CA LEU A 132 -3.85 -13.06 7.58
C LEU A 132 -3.82 -11.58 7.19
N GLU A 133 -4.54 -11.24 6.14
CA GLU A 133 -4.72 -9.84 5.75
C GLU A 133 -5.53 -9.06 6.79
N ARG A 134 -5.28 -7.75 6.83
CA ARG A 134 -6.04 -6.80 7.63
C ARG A 134 -6.30 -5.54 6.81
N LEU A 135 -7.56 -5.16 6.70
CA LEU A 135 -8.01 -3.91 6.08
C LEU A 135 -8.78 -3.05 7.08
N PRO A 136 -8.76 -1.71 6.94
CA PRO A 136 -9.57 -0.81 7.76
C PRO A 136 -11.06 -1.19 7.73
N PRO A 137 -11.78 -1.12 8.86
CA PRO A 137 -13.14 -1.66 8.97
C PRO A 137 -14.17 -0.90 8.12
N ASP A 138 -13.90 0.37 7.83
CA ASP A 138 -14.72 1.27 7.00
C ASP A 138 -14.38 1.18 5.51
N ARG A 139 -13.40 0.35 5.14
CA ARG A 139 -12.90 0.23 3.77
C ARG A 139 -13.09 -1.20 3.26
N THR A 140 -14.04 -1.38 2.37
CA THR A 140 -14.16 -2.59 1.57
C THR A 140 -13.40 -2.42 0.26
N ILE A 141 -12.71 -3.48 -0.16
CA ILE A 141 -12.24 -3.59 -1.54
C ILE A 141 -13.46 -4.01 -2.35
N PRO A 142 -13.92 -3.20 -3.34
CA PRO A 142 -14.95 -3.65 -4.26
C PRO A 142 -14.53 -4.97 -4.89
N ALA A 143 -15.43 -5.96 -4.92
CA ALA A 143 -15.15 -7.30 -5.47
C ALA A 143 -14.73 -7.32 -6.95
N ASP A 144 -14.81 -6.17 -7.62
CA ASP A 144 -14.52 -5.95 -9.04
C ASP A 144 -13.28 -5.04 -9.24
N CYS A 145 -12.45 -4.85 -8.20
CA CYS A 145 -11.08 -4.34 -8.34
C CYS A 145 -10.20 -5.51 -8.84
N GLY A 146 -9.47 -5.29 -9.93
CA GLY A 146 -8.72 -6.37 -10.60
C GLY A 146 -8.45 -6.08 -12.08
N GLU A 147 -8.06 -7.11 -12.82
CA GLU A 147 -7.62 -7.01 -14.21
C GLU A 147 -8.63 -6.26 -15.10
N LEU A 148 -8.12 -5.29 -15.84
CA LEU A 148 -8.87 -4.63 -16.90
C LEU A 148 -9.24 -5.67 -17.97
N SER A 149 -10.51 -5.72 -18.34
CA SER A 149 -10.96 -6.44 -19.52
C SER A 149 -10.25 -5.92 -20.77
N ARG A 150 -10.21 -6.72 -21.83
CA ARG A 150 -9.59 -6.32 -23.10
C ARG A 150 -10.09 -4.95 -23.58
N ASN A 151 -11.39 -4.69 -23.47
CA ASN A 151 -11.99 -3.42 -23.88
C ASN A 151 -11.59 -2.25 -22.97
N GLU A 152 -11.57 -2.45 -21.65
CA GLU A 152 -11.14 -1.44 -20.68
C GLU A 152 -9.66 -1.07 -20.85
N ARG A 153 -8.80 -2.07 -21.06
CA ARG A 153 -7.36 -1.88 -21.30
C ARG A 153 -7.10 -1.10 -22.58
N GLU A 154 -7.89 -1.37 -23.61
CA GLU A 154 -7.76 -0.68 -24.90
C GLU A 154 -8.30 0.76 -24.82
N VAL A 155 -9.38 1.02 -24.06
CA VAL A 155 -9.80 2.40 -23.74
C VAL A 155 -8.73 3.14 -22.94
N LEU A 156 -8.13 2.50 -21.93
CA LEU A 156 -7.02 3.08 -21.17
C LEU A 156 -5.84 3.46 -22.07
N ASN A 157 -5.41 2.57 -22.97
CA ASN A 157 -4.29 2.84 -23.87
C ASN A 157 -4.56 4.04 -24.79
N LEU A 158 -5.79 4.16 -25.31
CA LEU A 158 -6.16 5.31 -26.17
C LEU A 158 -6.26 6.62 -25.36
N LEU A 159 -6.73 6.57 -24.11
CA LEU A 159 -6.70 7.72 -23.20
C LEU A 159 -5.24 8.15 -22.92
N LEU A 160 -4.34 7.19 -22.65
CA LEU A 160 -2.92 7.47 -22.43
C LEU A 160 -2.22 8.03 -23.69
N ALA A 161 -2.70 7.66 -24.88
CA ALA A 161 -2.27 8.22 -26.17
C ALA A 161 -2.82 9.64 -26.42
N GLY A 162 -3.63 10.19 -25.52
CA GLY A 162 -4.13 11.57 -25.57
C GLY A 162 -5.48 11.74 -26.28
N LEU A 163 -6.15 10.65 -26.66
CA LEU A 163 -7.47 10.75 -27.28
C LEU A 163 -8.54 11.04 -26.22
N THR A 164 -9.48 11.90 -26.58
CA THR A 164 -10.69 12.17 -25.81
C THR A 164 -11.69 11.02 -25.88
N VAL A 165 -12.61 10.94 -24.92
CA VAL A 165 -13.69 9.93 -24.91
C VAL A 165 -14.50 9.95 -26.21
N SER A 166 -14.69 11.13 -26.81
CA SER A 166 -15.39 11.30 -28.08
C SER A 166 -14.61 10.76 -29.28
N GLU A 167 -13.30 11.00 -29.32
CA GLU A 167 -12.42 10.45 -30.37
C GLU A 167 -12.27 8.94 -30.26
N ILE A 168 -12.19 8.40 -29.04
CA ILE A 168 -12.18 6.95 -28.79
C ILE A 168 -13.50 6.32 -29.24
N ALA A 169 -14.64 6.97 -28.97
CA ALA A 169 -15.95 6.49 -29.40
C ALA A 169 -16.02 6.39 -30.93
N LEU A 170 -15.51 7.40 -31.63
CA LEU A 170 -15.43 7.42 -33.09
C LEU A 170 -14.47 6.34 -33.62
N HIS A 171 -13.26 6.25 -33.06
CA HIS A 171 -12.23 5.28 -33.46
C HIS A 171 -12.69 3.84 -33.26
N ARG A 172 -13.48 3.57 -32.22
CA ARG A 172 -13.95 2.22 -31.88
C ARG A 172 -15.34 1.89 -32.40
N HIS A 173 -15.98 2.79 -33.14
CA HIS A 173 -17.38 2.66 -33.57
C HIS A 173 -18.33 2.32 -32.40
N ARG A 174 -18.15 2.99 -31.26
CA ARG A 174 -18.98 2.83 -30.05
C ARG A 174 -19.64 4.14 -29.67
N SER A 175 -20.67 4.06 -28.83
CA SER A 175 -21.27 5.28 -28.28
C SER A 175 -20.32 5.93 -27.26
N VAL A 176 -20.34 7.27 -27.18
CA VAL A 176 -19.62 8.03 -26.15
C VAL A 176 -20.00 7.54 -24.75
N LYS A 177 -21.26 7.15 -24.54
CA LYS A 177 -21.75 6.56 -23.29
C LYS A 177 -21.01 5.26 -22.95
N THR A 178 -20.83 4.36 -23.91
CA THR A 178 -20.11 3.09 -23.72
C THR A 178 -18.66 3.33 -23.31
N VAL A 179 -17.95 4.22 -24.01
CA VAL A 179 -16.55 4.55 -23.69
C VAL A 179 -16.44 5.25 -22.34
N SER A 180 -17.39 6.13 -22.00
CA SER A 180 -17.46 6.79 -20.70
C SER A 180 -17.67 5.77 -19.56
N THR A 181 -18.57 4.81 -19.73
CA THR A 181 -18.77 3.72 -18.76
C THR A 181 -17.51 2.87 -18.61
N GLN A 182 -16.83 2.54 -19.72
CA GLN A 182 -15.57 1.81 -19.68
C GLN A 182 -14.46 2.62 -19.00
N LYS A 183 -14.38 3.94 -19.22
CA LYS A 183 -13.46 4.83 -18.50
C LYS A 183 -13.74 4.83 -17.00
N ILE A 184 -15.00 4.93 -16.59
CA ILE A 184 -15.38 4.86 -15.17
C ILE A 184 -15.01 3.49 -14.57
N ALA A 185 -15.20 2.41 -15.33
CA ALA A 185 -14.79 1.08 -14.90
C ALA A 185 -13.27 0.94 -14.79
N VAL A 186 -12.49 1.50 -15.74
CA VAL A 186 -11.02 1.61 -15.67
C VAL A 186 -10.59 2.40 -14.45
N LEU A 187 -11.16 3.60 -14.26
CA LEU A 187 -10.93 4.44 -13.11
C LEU A 187 -11.19 3.63 -11.85
N ARG A 188 -12.33 2.97 -11.69
CA ARG A 188 -12.67 2.14 -10.52
C ARG A 188 -11.76 0.92 -10.32
N LYS A 189 -11.40 0.21 -11.40
CA LYS A 189 -10.58 -1.02 -11.35
C LYS A 189 -9.12 -0.73 -11.03
N LEU A 190 -8.59 0.35 -11.58
CA LEU A 190 -7.32 0.95 -11.19
C LEU A 190 -7.49 1.90 -9.99
N GLY A 191 -8.72 1.98 -9.44
CA GLY A 191 -9.34 3.00 -8.56
C GLY A 191 -8.79 4.46 -8.60
N LEU A 192 -8.28 4.86 -9.75
CA LEU A 192 -7.97 6.26 -10.02
C LEU A 192 -9.23 7.10 -9.82
N ARG A 193 -9.08 8.32 -9.28
CA ARG A 193 -10.22 9.19 -8.94
C ARG A 193 -10.71 10.04 -10.10
N ASN A 194 -9.81 10.39 -10.99
CA ASN A 194 -10.07 11.34 -12.06
C ASN A 194 -9.17 11.08 -13.26
N ASP A 195 -9.50 11.72 -14.37
CA ASP A 195 -8.75 11.58 -15.61
C ASP A 195 -7.30 12.06 -15.48
N ALA A 196 -7.01 13.02 -14.58
CA ALA A 196 -5.64 13.50 -14.36
C ALA A 196 -4.73 12.40 -13.80
N GLU A 197 -5.26 11.52 -12.94
CA GLU A 197 -4.54 10.36 -12.43
C GLU A 197 -4.29 9.30 -13.53
N ILE A 198 -5.19 9.16 -14.51
CA ILE A 198 -4.92 8.35 -15.72
C ILE A 198 -3.73 8.97 -16.47
N TYR A 199 -3.76 10.27 -16.76
CA TYR A 199 -2.69 10.91 -17.52
C TYR A 199 -1.35 10.93 -16.78
N ALA A 200 -1.37 10.95 -15.44
CA ALA A 200 -0.17 10.83 -14.61
C ALA A 200 0.51 9.45 -14.74
N MET A 201 -0.19 8.42 -15.21
CA MET A 201 0.40 7.10 -15.51
C MET A 201 1.20 7.10 -16.82
N ARG A 202 1.16 8.18 -17.62
CA ARG A 202 1.95 8.29 -18.84
C ARG A 202 3.42 8.35 -18.45
N ARG A 203 4.17 7.25 -18.68
CA ARG A 203 5.62 7.22 -18.48
C ARG A 203 6.27 8.31 -19.34
N PRO A 204 7.26 9.06 -18.83
CA PRO A 204 8.00 10.02 -19.64
C PRO A 204 9.04 9.28 -20.52
N GLN A 205 8.58 8.44 -21.45
CA GLN A 205 9.32 7.96 -22.62
C GLN A 205 8.27 7.70 -23.70
N ASP A 206 8.52 8.18 -24.92
CA ASP A 206 7.61 8.29 -26.07
C ASP A 206 6.97 9.68 -26.27
N ALA A 207 7.79 10.72 -26.18
CA ALA A 207 7.62 11.86 -27.08
C ALA A 207 8.63 11.67 -28.24
N PRO A 208 8.21 11.82 -29.51
CA PRO A 208 9.12 11.74 -30.65
C PRO A 208 10.18 12.85 -30.64
#